data_AF-A0A7Z0T0D8-F1
#
_entry.id   AF-A0A7Z0T0D8-F1
#
_cell.length_a   1.000
_cell.length_b   1.000
_cell.length_c   1.000
_cell.angle_alpha   90.00
_cell.angle_beta   90.00
_cell.angle_gamma   90.00
#
_symmetry.space_group_name_H-M   'P 1'
#
loop_
_entity.id
_entity.type
_entity.pdbx_description
1 polymer ?
#
loop_
_entity_poly.entity_id
_entity_poly.type
_entity_poly.pdbx_seq_one_letter_code
_entity_poly.pdbx_strand_id
1 'polypeptide(L)' 'MRHMREQVASGAAIVAGPMHNGAGLLKEMLLGVVIYDRPVPEATRIATADPAVVGGQLRVEVRPLYLVH' A
#
# COMPACT_ATOMS: atom_id res chain seq x y z
N MET A 1 -4.53 -4.51 -7.65
CA MET A 1 -5.81 -3.86 -7.31
C MET A 1 -6.84 -4.76 -6.62
N ARG A 2 -7.09 -6.01 -7.07
CA ARG A 2 -8.05 -6.90 -6.38
C ARG A 2 -7.65 -7.17 -4.92
N HIS A 3 -6.40 -7.57 -4.70
CA HIS A 3 -5.86 -7.85 -3.36
C HIS A 3 -5.92 -6.63 -2.41
N MET A 4 -5.52 -5.44 -2.88
CA MET A 4 -5.63 -4.19 -2.12
C MET A 4 -7.08 -3.83 -1.75
N ARG A 5 -8.05 -4.10 -2.64
CA ARG A 5 -9.48 -3.89 -2.31
C ARG A 5 -9.97 -4.87 -1.25
N GLU A 6 -9.51 -6.11 -1.27
CA GLU A 6 -9.80 -7.11 -0.24
C GLU A 6 -9.20 -6.70 1.11
N GLN A 7 -8.01 -6.09 1.13
CA GLN A 7 -7.39 -5.55 2.34
C GLN A 7 -8.20 -4.41 2.96
N VAL A 8 -8.76 -3.50 2.14
CA VAL A 8 -9.67 -2.45 2.65
C VAL A 8 -10.99 -3.05 3.14
N ALA A 9 -11.59 -3.96 2.38
CA ALA A 9 -12.86 -4.59 2.74
C ALA A 9 -12.78 -5.44 4.02
N SER A 10 -11.61 -6.03 4.30
CA SER A 10 -11.34 -6.81 5.52
C SER A 10 -10.92 -5.94 6.72
N GLY A 11 -10.79 -4.61 6.54
CA GLY A 11 -10.29 -3.71 7.58
C GLY A 11 -8.80 -3.88 7.87
N ALA A 12 -8.05 -4.60 7.03
CA ALA A 12 -6.61 -4.68 7.13
C ALA A 12 -5.95 -3.34 6.76
N ALA A 13 -6.50 -2.62 5.79
CA ALA A 13 -6.07 -1.29 5.36
C ALA A 13 -7.19 -0.25 5.48
N ILE A 14 -6.86 0.98 5.84
CA ILE A 14 -7.79 2.13 5.87
C ILE A 14 -7.96 2.72 4.47
N VAL A 15 -6.86 2.79 3.71
CA VAL A 15 -6.81 3.36 2.36
C VAL A 15 -5.94 2.47 1.49
N ALA A 16 -6.35 2.22 0.26
CA ALA A 16 -5.49 1.61 -0.76
C ALA A 16 -5.84 2.14 -2.14
N GLY A 17 -4.85 2.67 -2.87
CA GLY A 17 -5.12 3.20 -4.20
C GLY A 17 -3.89 3.60 -4.99
N PRO A 18 -4.02 3.73 -6.32
CA PRO A 18 -2.97 4.24 -7.19
C PRO A 18 -2.71 5.73 -6.92
N MET A 19 -1.45 6.13 -7.01
CA MET A 19 -1.07 7.54 -6.91
C MET A 19 -1.09 8.19 -8.29
N HIS A 20 -1.71 9.37 -8.35
CA HIS A 20 -1.79 10.21 -9.53
C HIS A 20 -1.15 11.57 -9.25
N ASN A 21 -0.54 12.17 -10.26
CA ASN A 21 -0.19 13.59 -10.29
C ASN A 21 -1.03 14.30 -11.37
N GLY A 22 -0.81 15.62 -11.54
CA GLY A 22 -1.53 16.41 -12.57
C GLY A 22 -1.31 15.94 -14.01
N ALA A 23 -0.33 15.07 -14.27
CA ALA A 23 -0.03 14.49 -15.57
C ALA A 23 -0.52 13.02 -15.72
N GLY A 24 -1.13 12.43 -14.69
CA GLY A 24 -1.66 11.07 -14.70
C GLY A 24 -1.03 10.14 -13.64
N LEU A 25 -1.01 8.83 -13.91
CA LEU A 25 -0.45 7.84 -13.00
C LEU A 25 1.07 8.03 -12.83
N LEU A 26 1.56 7.97 -11.59
CA LEU A 26 3.00 7.93 -11.28
C LEU A 26 3.59 6.55 -11.60
N LYS A 27 3.58 6.17 -12.88
CA LYS A 27 3.93 4.82 -13.35
C LYS A 27 5.38 4.39 -13.11
N GLU A 28 6.29 5.33 -12.84
CA GLU A 28 7.73 5.04 -12.78
C GLU A 28 8.36 5.25 -11.40
N MET A 29 7.64 5.81 -10.42
CA MET A 29 8.22 6.13 -9.10
C MET A 29 7.38 5.65 -7.92
N LEU A 30 6.04 5.75 -8.00
CA LEU A 30 5.16 5.38 -6.91
C LEU A 30 3.81 4.93 -7.47
N LEU A 31 3.61 3.62 -7.55
CA LEU A 31 2.43 3.03 -8.19
C LEU A 31 1.16 3.14 -7.35
N GLY A 32 1.29 3.36 -6.04
CA GLY A 32 0.17 3.46 -5.12
C GLY A 32 0.59 3.66 -3.67
N VAL A 33 -0.39 3.94 -2.83
CA VAL A 33 -0.24 4.04 -1.37
C VAL A 33 -1.27 3.14 -0.72
N VAL A 34 -0.84 2.47 0.35
CA VAL A 34 -1.71 1.71 1.25
C VAL A 34 -1.44 2.20 2.66
N ILE A 35 -2.49 2.54 3.40
CA ILE A 35 -2.42 2.97 4.80
C ILE A 35 -3.04 1.86 5.64
N TYR A 36 -2.28 1.34 6.61
CA TYR A 36 -2.72 0.30 7.53
C TYR A 36 -2.98 0.89 8.93
N ASP A 37 -4.08 0.49 9.58
CA ASP A 37 -4.30 0.75 11.01
C ASP A 37 -3.67 -0.36 11.87
N ARG A 38 -2.36 -0.53 11.73
CA ARG A 38 -1.60 -1.63 12.34
C ARG A 38 -0.21 -1.15 12.73
N PRO A 39 0.44 -1.76 13.74
CA PRO A 39 1.86 -1.53 14.02
C PRO A 39 2.74 -1.84 12.81
N VAL A 40 3.87 -1.10 12.67
CA VAL A 40 4.80 -1.23 11.53
C VAL A 40 5.24 -2.67 11.26
N PRO A 41 5.59 -3.52 12.24
CA PRO A 41 5.97 -4.91 11.96
C PRO A 41 4.85 -5.72 11.30
N GLU A 42 3.60 -5.53 11.73
CA GLU A 42 2.46 -6.24 11.19
C GLU A 42 2.09 -5.73 9.79
N ALA A 43 2.05 -4.40 9.61
CA ALA A 43 1.84 -3.78 8.31
C ALA A 43 2.91 -4.22 7.29
N THR A 44 4.16 -4.34 7.74
CA THR A 44 5.27 -4.84 6.91
C THR A 44 5.01 -6.27 6.46
N ARG A 45 4.65 -7.17 7.38
CA ARG A 45 4.35 -8.57 7.05
C ARG A 45 3.20 -8.69 6.03
N ILE A 46 2.15 -7.88 6.16
CA ILE A 46 1.02 -7.88 5.23
C ILE A 46 1.47 -7.35 3.86
N ALA A 47 2.17 -6.21 3.82
CA ALA A 47 2.60 -5.58 2.58
C ALA A 47 3.60 -6.44 1.79
N THR A 48 4.54 -7.11 2.46
CA THR A 48 5.52 -7.98 1.78
C THR A 48 4.94 -9.30 1.30
N ALA A 49 3.77 -9.70 1.80
CA ALA A 49 3.07 -10.90 1.37
C ALA A 49 2.16 -10.67 0.15
N ASP A 50 2.04 -9.44 -0.36
CA ASP A 50 1.29 -9.17 -1.59
C ASP A 50 1.86 -10.01 -2.75
N PRO A 51 1.03 -10.76 -3.50
CA PRO A 51 1.51 -11.61 -4.60
C PRO A 51 2.32 -10.87 -5.66
N ALA A 52 2.05 -9.58 -5.90
CA ALA A 52 2.80 -8.77 -6.85
C ALA A 52 4.17 -8.33 -6.29
N VAL A 53 4.33 -8.30 -4.96
CA VAL A 53 5.62 -8.08 -4.31
C VAL A 53 6.43 -9.38 -4.32
N VAL A 54 5.81 -10.49 -3.92
CA VAL A 54 6.44 -11.83 -3.95
C VAL A 54 6.87 -12.22 -5.38
N GLY A 55 6.05 -11.88 -6.38
CA GLY A 55 6.35 -12.12 -7.80
C GLY A 55 7.33 -11.11 -8.43
N GLY A 56 7.87 -10.18 -7.65
CA GLY A 56 8.87 -9.21 -8.12
C GLY A 56 8.35 -8.10 -9.02
N GLN A 57 7.02 -7.98 -9.20
CA GLN A 57 6.42 -6.88 -9.98
C GLN A 57 6.39 -5.56 -9.20
N LEU A 58 6.40 -5.61 -7.86
CA LEU A 58 6.36 -4.45 -6.99
C LEU A 58 7.48 -4.51 -5.93
N ARG A 59 8.01 -3.33 -5.60
CA ARG A 59 8.80 -3.11 -4.38
C ARG A 59 7.97 -2.28 -3.42
N VAL A 60 8.02 -2.63 -2.13
CA VAL A 60 7.33 -1.89 -1.07
C VAL A 60 8.32 -1.21 -0.14
N GLU A 61 7.95 -0.02 0.33
CA GLU A 61 8.60 0.69 1.43
C GLU A 61 7.53 0.98 2.48
N VAL A 62 7.77 0.56 3.73
CA VAL A 62 6.81 0.71 4.82
C VAL A 62 7.37 1.68 5.84
N ARG A 63 6.60 2.72 6.16
CA ARG A 63 6.98 3.79 7.08
C ARG A 63 5.82 4.05 8.06
N PRO A 64 6.12 4.47 9.31
CA PRO A 64 5.08 4.98 10.20
C PRO A 64 4.45 6.25 9.61
N LEU A 65 3.13 6.36 9.70
CA LEU A 65 2.38 7.57 9.37
C LEU A 65 1.96 8.25 10.67
N TYR A 66 2.36 9.51 10.84
CA TYR A 66 1.97 10.32 11.99
C TYR A 66 0.89 11.31 11.55
N LEU A 67 -0.28 11.25 12.19
CA LEU A 67 -1.34 12.23 11.97
C LEU A 67 -1.00 13.51 12.72
N VAL A 68 -1.03 14.65 12.02
CA VAL A 68 -0.91 15.97 12.64
C VAL A 68 -2.32 16.53 12.75
N HIS A 69 -2.71 16.89 13.97
CA HIS A 69 -3.99 17.56 14.28
C HIS A 69 -3.82 19.08 14.27
#